data_AF-A0A2E2T8K5-F1
#
_entry.id   AF-A0A2E2T8K5-F1
#
_cell.length_a   1.000
_cell.length_b   1.000
_cell.length_c   1.000
_cell.angle_alpha   90.00
_cell.angle_beta   90.00
_cell.angle_gamma   90.00
#
_symmetry.space_group_name_H-M   'P 1'
#
loop_
_entity.id
_entity.type
_entity.pdbx_description
1 polymer ?
#
loop_
_entity_poly.entity_id
_entity_poly.type
_entity_poly.pdbx_seq_one_letter_code
_entity_poly.pdbx_strand_id
1 'polypeptide(L)'
;MNRALIILLVVLFVQPAAFAQELKNNSYSQLFNKSKLLIANQKQEEAIPILEEMYTRDKTNSNAAYLLALCYVKSFKNINKAISLLEDAKGDYSKFYDRSSVTERGVSEYAYYYLIIAYSLKGDCKNTIGTLNEFYKIYSYEDEWYLIDGQKWYRECGKHKWEDDDSIKIADVPIDSVTAGLVPELISNEEIIADSAQPESQNQIAENNINGLAPNSMSPGTASPYRDRLRRVGEVGGPEVMTRDVSHNARTSLYGLQVGAYIKPRFAKDFKDLKNVEVYIDNNGVFRYVIGRFVYRSQAEKLLNYVQEVGYQDAFIVDINTTKNFDEEVVRVNNQSIKREITGDVEYRVQIGAFKEEDIPEDIMRIYLQFDDINENIQEDLTILTLGEYGDYDIAKAFCSNIQDLGIPDAFVVAFNQGRKITIEEAREYLIRKREEDLDKVREKAAAEQQGKKKKRK
;
A
#
# COMPACT_ATOMS: atom_id res chain seq x y z
N MET A 1 44.39 29.77 -17.41
CA MET A 1 43.59 28.93 -16.49
C MET A 1 42.44 29.75 -15.93
N ASN A 2 41.28 29.14 -15.71
CA ASN A 2 40.11 29.66 -14.98
C ASN A 2 39.05 30.51 -15.73
N ARG A 3 38.51 30.00 -16.85
CA ARG A 3 37.13 30.33 -17.27
C ARG A 3 36.21 29.11 -17.39
N ALA A 4 36.78 27.91 -17.54
CA ALA A 4 36.02 26.65 -17.59
C ALA A 4 35.55 26.14 -16.21
N LEU A 5 36.07 26.71 -15.09
CA LEU A 5 35.72 26.25 -13.74
C LEU A 5 34.41 26.88 -13.20
N ILE A 6 33.92 27.98 -13.80
CA ILE A 6 32.75 28.71 -13.30
C ILE A 6 31.44 28.15 -13.88
N ILE A 7 31.47 27.49 -15.04
CA ILE A 7 30.26 26.92 -15.66
C ILE A 7 29.88 25.56 -15.04
N LEU A 8 30.83 24.83 -14.44
CA LEU A 8 30.55 23.55 -13.77
C LEU A 8 29.89 23.72 -12.39
N LEU A 9 29.98 24.91 -11.78
CA LEU A 9 29.43 25.19 -10.44
C LEU A 9 27.99 25.73 -10.46
N VAL A 10 27.47 26.12 -11.63
CA VAL A 10 26.09 26.66 -11.78
C VAL A 10 25.06 25.56 -12.09
N VAL A 11 25.47 24.36 -12.51
CA VAL A 11 24.56 23.24 -12.83
C VAL A 11 24.06 22.50 -11.57
N LEU A 12 24.73 22.65 -10.42
CA LEU A 12 24.34 21.96 -9.17
C LEU A 12 23.27 22.67 -8.33
N PHE A 13 22.89 23.92 -8.65
CA PHE A 13 21.92 24.70 -7.87
C PHE A 13 20.52 24.84 -8.51
N VAL A 14 20.28 24.23 -9.68
CA VAL A 14 18.99 24.35 -10.41
C VAL A 14 17.95 23.29 -10.00
N GLN A 15 18.35 22.25 -9.26
CA GLN A 15 17.48 21.11 -8.94
C GLN A 15 16.32 21.42 -7.95
N PRO A 16 16.48 22.23 -6.88
CA PRO A 16 15.41 22.41 -5.88
C PRO A 16 14.21 23.21 -6.43
N ALA A 17 14.46 24.21 -7.27
CA ALA A 17 13.43 25.07 -7.82
C ALA A 17 12.51 24.33 -8.81
N ALA A 18 13.06 23.38 -9.58
CA ALA A 18 12.30 22.55 -10.50
C ALA A 18 11.30 21.63 -9.75
N PHE A 19 11.74 21.03 -8.64
CA PHE A 19 10.90 20.16 -7.82
C PHE A 19 9.74 20.91 -7.15
N ALA A 20 10.02 22.08 -6.57
CA ALA A 20 8.98 22.92 -5.97
C ALA A 20 7.94 23.40 -7.00
N GLN A 21 8.38 23.73 -8.22
CA GLN A 21 7.48 24.10 -9.31
C GLN A 21 6.63 22.92 -9.80
N GLU A 22 7.20 21.71 -9.84
CA GLU A 22 6.47 20.50 -10.20
C GLU A 22 5.34 20.19 -9.19
N LEU A 23 5.62 20.30 -7.89
CA LEU A 23 4.59 20.12 -6.85
C LEU A 23 3.43 21.10 -7.01
N LYS A 24 3.74 22.38 -7.29
CA LYS A 24 2.74 23.43 -7.53
C LYS A 24 1.82 23.14 -8.72
N ASN A 25 2.34 22.45 -9.74
CA ASN A 25 1.56 22.13 -10.94
C ASN A 25 0.61 20.93 -10.75
N ASN A 26 0.90 20.03 -9.80
CA ASN A 26 0.05 18.87 -9.52
C ASN A 26 -1.26 19.29 -8.83
N SER A 27 -2.38 18.65 -9.19
CA SER A 27 -3.66 18.82 -8.49
C SER A 27 -3.61 18.29 -7.05
N TYR A 28 -4.52 18.76 -6.19
CA TYR A 28 -4.60 18.30 -4.80
C TYR A 28 -4.80 16.78 -4.69
N SER A 29 -5.63 16.20 -5.55
CA SER A 29 -5.85 14.74 -5.63
C SER A 29 -4.57 13.98 -6.01
N GLN A 30 -3.78 14.50 -6.96
CA GLN A 30 -2.49 13.89 -7.32
C GLN A 30 -1.50 13.95 -6.16
N LEU A 31 -1.43 15.08 -5.45
CA LEU A 31 -0.57 15.22 -4.27
C LEU A 31 -0.99 14.27 -3.14
N PHE A 32 -2.29 14.16 -2.86
CA PHE A 32 -2.82 13.24 -1.86
C PHE A 32 -2.53 11.77 -2.19
N ASN A 33 -2.74 11.36 -3.44
CA ASN A 33 -2.41 9.99 -3.86
C ASN A 33 -0.90 9.72 -3.77
N LYS A 34 -0.05 10.71 -4.11
CA LYS A 34 1.41 10.60 -3.97
C LYS A 34 1.83 10.48 -2.49
N SER A 35 1.24 11.27 -1.60
CA SER A 35 1.56 11.22 -0.16
C SER A 35 1.11 9.92 0.50
N LYS A 36 -0.12 9.44 0.22
CA LYS A 36 -0.61 8.13 0.67
C LYS A 36 0.34 7.00 0.27
N LEU A 37 0.80 7.02 -0.97
CA LEU A 37 1.72 6.02 -1.51
C LEU A 37 3.08 6.03 -0.81
N LEU A 38 3.65 7.21 -0.56
CA LEU A 38 4.93 7.34 0.14
C LEU A 38 4.82 6.88 1.59
N ILE A 39 3.76 7.28 2.30
CA ILE A 39 3.48 6.81 3.66
C ILE A 39 3.33 5.29 3.70
N ALA A 40 2.62 4.70 2.73
CA ALA A 40 2.45 3.26 2.64
C ALA A 40 3.76 2.49 2.43
N ASN A 41 4.77 3.12 1.83
CA ASN A 41 6.10 2.56 1.59
C ASN A 41 7.15 2.96 2.65
N GLN A 42 6.74 3.50 3.81
CA GLN A 42 7.66 4.01 4.85
C GLN A 42 8.65 5.07 4.33
N LYS A 43 8.19 5.93 3.42
CA LYS A 43 8.95 7.07 2.87
C LYS A 43 8.45 8.40 3.43
N GLN A 44 8.43 8.54 4.76
CA GLN A 44 7.87 9.70 5.45
C GLN A 44 8.59 10.99 5.07
N GLU A 45 9.93 10.95 4.96
CA GLU A 45 10.71 12.14 4.58
C GLU A 45 10.39 12.63 3.17
N GLU A 46 10.21 11.72 2.22
CA GLU A 46 9.80 12.06 0.85
C GLU A 46 8.35 12.58 0.81
N ALA A 47 7.50 12.16 1.74
CA ALA A 47 6.10 12.60 1.84
C ALA A 47 5.96 14.03 2.41
N ILE A 48 6.87 14.46 3.28
CA ILE A 48 6.84 15.78 3.94
C ILE A 48 6.66 16.93 2.94
N PRO A 49 7.51 17.15 1.91
CA PRO A 49 7.38 18.31 1.03
C PRO A 49 6.06 18.32 0.23
N ILE A 50 5.51 17.14 -0.07
CA ILE A 50 4.20 17.01 -0.72
C ILE A 50 3.08 17.44 0.22
N LEU A 51 3.16 17.00 1.48
CA LEU A 51 2.18 17.32 2.52
C LEU A 51 2.27 18.79 2.97
N GLU A 52 3.47 19.39 2.96
CA GLU A 52 3.67 20.82 3.18
C GLU A 52 3.01 21.66 2.08
N GLU A 53 3.15 21.27 0.82
CA GLU A 53 2.46 21.92 -0.31
C GLU A 53 0.93 21.77 -0.17
N MET A 54 0.45 20.56 0.16
CA MET A 54 -0.98 20.34 0.41
C MET A 54 -1.54 21.20 1.54
N TYR A 55 -0.85 21.25 2.68
CA TYR A 55 -1.24 22.08 3.81
C TYR A 55 -1.15 23.58 3.51
N THR A 56 -0.17 24.00 2.69
CA THR A 56 -0.05 25.40 2.26
C THR A 56 -1.25 25.85 1.41
N ARG A 57 -1.78 24.96 0.56
CA ARG A 57 -2.97 25.24 -0.27
C ARG A 57 -4.25 25.28 0.54
N ASP A 58 -4.32 24.51 1.62
CA ASP A 58 -5.51 24.39 2.45
C ASP A 58 -5.14 24.20 3.93
N LYS A 59 -4.81 25.33 4.58
CA LYS A 59 -4.39 25.36 5.98
C LYS A 59 -5.52 24.97 6.95
N THR A 60 -6.76 24.95 6.48
CA THR A 60 -7.93 24.56 7.26
C THR A 60 -8.25 23.08 7.16
N ASN A 61 -7.50 22.32 6.35
CA ASN A 61 -7.69 20.87 6.25
C ASN A 61 -6.91 20.15 7.37
N SER A 62 -7.63 19.73 8.41
CA SER A 62 -7.04 19.02 9.56
C SER A 62 -6.51 17.63 9.20
N ASN A 63 -7.06 16.97 8.17
CA ASN A 63 -6.47 15.75 7.64
C ASN A 63 -5.07 16.00 7.03
N ALA A 64 -4.91 17.07 6.24
CA ALA A 64 -3.60 17.42 5.67
C ALA A 64 -2.57 17.78 6.77
N ALA A 65 -3.01 18.54 7.78
CA ALA A 65 -2.20 18.86 8.96
C ALA A 65 -1.77 17.59 9.73
N TYR A 66 -2.73 16.68 9.97
CA TYR A 66 -2.50 15.40 10.63
C TYR A 66 -1.49 14.52 9.88
N LEU A 67 -1.66 14.34 8.57
CA LEU A 67 -0.74 13.52 7.77
C LEU A 67 0.67 14.12 7.74
N LEU A 68 0.80 15.45 7.64
CA LEU A 68 2.08 16.15 7.71
C LEU A 68 2.75 15.93 9.08
N ALA A 69 2.01 16.13 10.15
CA ALA A 69 2.51 15.97 11.52
C ALA A 69 2.90 14.52 11.83
N LEU A 70 2.12 13.55 11.35
CA LEU A 70 2.46 12.13 11.39
C LEU A 70 3.83 11.87 10.76
N CYS A 71 4.08 12.42 9.56
CA CYS A 71 5.37 12.24 8.88
C CYS A 71 6.52 12.88 9.67
N TYR A 72 6.35 14.09 10.20
CA TYR A 72 7.31 14.74 11.09
C TYR A 72 7.64 13.88 12.32
N VAL A 73 6.62 13.41 13.04
CA VAL A 73 6.79 12.55 14.22
C VAL A 73 7.54 11.27 13.87
N LYS A 74 7.14 10.57 12.81
CA LYS A 74 7.77 9.32 12.40
C LYS A 74 9.20 9.50 11.86
N SER A 75 9.54 10.68 11.36
CA SER A 75 10.88 11.04 10.91
C SER A 75 11.73 11.69 12.01
N PHE A 76 11.21 11.83 13.24
CA PHE A 76 11.89 12.50 14.35
C PHE A 76 12.37 13.92 13.98
N LYS A 77 11.58 14.63 13.15
CA LYS A 77 11.90 15.94 12.58
C LYS A 77 10.77 16.93 12.80
N ASN A 78 11.07 18.20 13.02
CA ASN A 78 10.09 19.28 13.12
C ASN A 78 9.02 19.01 14.21
N ILE A 79 9.44 18.52 15.37
CA ILE A 79 8.54 18.02 16.43
C ILE A 79 7.70 19.15 17.02
N ASN A 80 8.26 20.35 17.17
CA ASN A 80 7.48 21.50 17.64
C ASN A 80 6.33 21.85 16.69
N LYS A 81 6.59 21.80 15.38
CA LYS A 81 5.58 22.04 14.34
C LYS A 81 4.54 20.91 14.32
N ALA A 82 4.98 19.66 14.47
CA ALA A 82 4.08 18.51 14.55
C ALA A 82 3.11 18.61 15.73
N ILE A 83 3.57 19.03 16.91
CA ILE A 83 2.72 19.23 18.09
C ILE A 83 1.64 20.27 17.79
N SER A 84 2.00 21.43 17.23
CA SER A 84 1.04 22.48 16.88
C SER A 84 -0.03 21.98 15.92
N LEU A 85 0.38 21.29 14.84
CA LEU A 85 -0.55 20.72 13.86
C LEU A 85 -1.48 19.67 14.47
N LEU A 86 -0.98 18.82 15.36
CA LEU A 86 -1.78 17.76 16.00
C LEU A 86 -2.73 18.31 17.08
N GLU A 87 -2.31 19.33 17.84
CA GLU A 87 -3.16 20.04 18.80
C GLU A 87 -4.34 20.72 18.12
N ASP A 88 -4.12 21.32 16.94
CA ASP A 88 -5.22 21.90 16.16
C ASP A 88 -6.09 20.79 15.56
N ALA A 89 -5.47 19.79 14.91
CA ALA A 89 -6.19 18.77 14.16
C ALA A 89 -7.00 17.81 15.05
N LYS A 90 -6.60 17.54 16.31
CA LYS A 90 -7.36 16.66 17.21
C LYS A 90 -8.77 17.16 17.50
N GLY A 91 -9.02 18.46 17.36
CA GLY A 91 -10.36 19.06 17.52
C GLY A 91 -11.37 18.57 16.49
N ASP A 92 -10.90 18.14 15.31
CA ASP A 92 -11.72 17.62 14.21
C ASP A 92 -11.76 16.08 14.19
N TYR A 93 -11.60 15.44 15.34
CA TYR A 93 -11.75 14.00 15.48
C TYR A 93 -13.12 13.53 14.99
N SER A 94 -13.13 12.50 14.14
CA SER A 94 -14.34 11.87 13.63
C SER A 94 -14.26 10.35 13.71
N LYS A 95 -15.29 9.71 14.27
CA LYS A 95 -15.48 8.25 14.22
C LYS A 95 -15.75 7.72 12.81
N PHE A 96 -16.11 8.62 11.89
CA PHE A 96 -16.39 8.30 10.49
C PHE A 96 -15.26 8.76 9.55
N TYR A 97 -14.07 8.99 10.09
CA TYR A 97 -12.89 9.39 9.32
C TYR A 97 -12.60 8.41 8.18
N ASP A 98 -12.58 8.92 6.95
CA ASP A 98 -12.29 8.19 5.72
C ASP A 98 -10.88 8.54 5.20
N ARG A 99 -9.92 7.64 5.48
CA ARG A 99 -8.52 7.83 5.07
C ARG A 99 -8.30 7.73 3.56
N SER A 100 -9.27 7.22 2.82
CA SER A 100 -9.19 7.06 1.38
C SER A 100 -9.63 8.33 0.63
N SER A 101 -10.46 9.16 1.27
CA SER A 101 -11.11 10.31 0.65
C SER A 101 -10.20 11.54 0.51
N VAL A 102 -10.13 12.07 -0.71
CA VAL A 102 -9.41 13.31 -1.05
C VAL A 102 -10.05 14.53 -0.37
N THR A 103 -11.34 14.45 -0.05
CA THR A 103 -12.12 15.55 0.55
C THR A 103 -12.26 15.42 2.06
N GLU A 104 -11.63 14.42 2.68
CA GLU A 104 -11.61 14.27 4.14
C GLU A 104 -11.02 15.52 4.80
N ARG A 105 -11.67 15.95 5.88
CA ARG A 105 -11.35 17.16 6.64
C ARG A 105 -11.01 16.86 8.09
N GLY A 106 -11.58 15.81 8.66
CA GLY A 106 -11.34 15.40 10.04
C GLY A 106 -10.14 14.50 10.20
N VAL A 107 -9.97 13.96 11.41
CA VAL A 107 -8.88 13.05 11.76
C VAL A 107 -9.39 11.82 12.51
N SER A 108 -8.64 10.73 12.44
CA SER A 108 -8.86 9.57 13.31
C SER A 108 -8.35 9.80 14.73
N GLU A 109 -8.72 8.89 15.63
CA GLU A 109 -8.19 8.77 16.99
C GLU A 109 -6.65 8.69 17.03
N TYR A 110 -5.99 8.29 15.93
CA TYR A 110 -4.53 8.27 15.84
C TYR A 110 -3.86 9.65 15.87
N ALA A 111 -4.60 10.76 15.70
CA ALA A 111 -4.05 12.10 15.96
C ALA A 111 -3.56 12.21 17.41
N TYR A 112 -4.30 11.65 18.37
CA TYR A 112 -3.89 11.58 19.78
C TYR A 112 -2.66 10.69 19.97
N TYR A 113 -2.62 9.55 19.28
CA TYR A 113 -1.46 8.66 19.33
C TYR A 113 -0.16 9.35 18.88
N TYR A 114 -0.17 10.00 17.72
CA TYR A 114 1.02 10.71 17.25
C TYR A 114 1.34 11.94 18.11
N LEU A 115 0.35 12.56 18.74
CA LEU A 115 0.56 13.66 19.68
C LEU A 115 1.23 13.18 20.99
N ILE A 116 0.88 11.99 21.49
CA ILE A 116 1.59 11.34 22.62
C ILE A 116 3.07 11.17 22.28
N ILE A 117 3.37 10.64 21.08
CA ILE A 117 4.75 10.47 20.62
C ILE A 117 5.44 11.83 20.52
N ALA A 118 4.80 12.82 19.90
CA ALA A 118 5.38 14.15 19.72
C ALA A 118 5.71 14.83 21.06
N TYR A 119 4.78 14.80 22.03
CA TYR A 119 5.04 15.31 23.38
C TYR A 119 6.15 14.55 24.09
N SER A 120 6.17 13.22 23.96
CA SER A 120 7.22 12.39 24.52
C SER A 120 8.59 12.72 23.94
N LEU A 121 8.70 12.89 22.62
CA LEU A 121 9.92 13.31 21.92
C LEU A 121 10.41 14.66 22.45
N LYS A 122 9.50 15.63 22.61
CA LYS A 122 9.80 16.95 23.19
C LYS A 122 10.22 16.90 24.67
N GLY A 123 9.93 15.81 25.39
CA GLY A 123 10.14 15.71 26.83
C GLY A 123 9.01 16.33 27.66
N ASP A 124 7.86 16.61 27.06
CA ASP A 124 6.68 17.16 27.73
C ASP A 124 5.84 16.02 28.35
N CYS A 125 6.34 15.47 29.45
CA CYS A 125 5.76 14.26 30.03
C CYS A 125 4.37 14.49 30.64
N LYS A 126 4.06 15.73 31.04
CA LYS A 126 2.74 16.11 31.55
C LYS A 126 1.68 16.03 30.44
N ASN A 127 1.96 16.62 29.28
CA ASN A 127 1.03 16.54 28.16
C ASN A 127 1.02 15.15 27.51
N THR A 128 2.13 14.42 27.57
CA THR A 128 2.19 13.00 27.15
C THR A 128 1.16 12.15 27.89
N ILE A 129 1.18 12.15 29.23
CA ILE A 129 0.23 11.36 30.04
C ILE A 129 -1.20 11.89 29.94
N GLY A 130 -1.38 13.21 29.86
CA GLY A 130 -2.69 13.82 29.65
C GLY A 130 -3.34 13.35 28.35
N THR A 131 -2.60 13.43 27.24
CA THR A 131 -3.08 12.99 25.92
C THR A 131 -3.32 11.48 25.88
N LEU A 132 -2.48 10.67 26.53
CA LEU A 132 -2.68 9.23 26.65
C LEU A 132 -4.00 8.90 27.37
N ASN A 133 -4.32 9.60 28.45
CA ASN A 133 -5.58 9.42 29.18
C ASN A 133 -6.82 9.82 28.34
N GLU A 134 -6.69 10.80 27.44
CA GLU A 134 -7.74 11.13 26.47
C GLU A 134 -7.86 10.05 25.40
N PHE A 135 -6.73 9.54 24.90
CA PHE A 135 -6.70 8.49 23.89
C PHE A 135 -7.39 7.20 24.38
N TYR A 136 -7.21 6.80 25.65
CA TYR A 136 -7.95 5.69 26.27
C TYR A 136 -9.47 5.81 26.18
N LYS A 137 -10.02 7.03 26.16
CA LYS A 137 -11.47 7.26 26.15
C LYS A 137 -12.09 7.13 24.76
N ILE A 138 -11.29 7.38 23.71
CA ILE A 138 -11.77 7.43 22.32
C ILE A 138 -11.32 6.24 21.49
N TYR A 139 -10.26 5.54 21.91
CA TYR A 139 -9.74 4.37 21.20
C TYR A 139 -10.76 3.23 21.24
N SER A 140 -11.19 2.78 20.06
CA SER A 140 -12.32 1.85 19.92
C SER A 140 -11.95 0.48 19.36
N TYR A 141 -10.66 0.17 19.21
CA TYR A 141 -10.24 -1.13 18.69
C TYR A 141 -9.96 -2.11 19.82
N GLU A 142 -10.26 -3.39 19.57
CA GLU A 142 -10.01 -4.48 20.51
C GLU A 142 -8.52 -4.74 20.75
N ASP A 143 -7.68 -4.50 19.74
CA ASP A 143 -6.23 -4.60 19.86
C ASP A 143 -5.68 -3.36 20.60
N GLU A 144 -5.25 -3.55 21.84
CA GLU A 144 -4.71 -2.49 22.69
C GLU A 144 -3.27 -2.08 22.35
N TRP A 145 -2.67 -2.58 21.25
CA TRP A 145 -1.26 -2.31 20.90
C TRP A 145 -0.88 -0.82 20.97
N TYR A 146 -1.71 0.07 20.41
CA TYR A 146 -1.42 1.51 20.40
C TYR A 146 -1.52 2.16 21.79
N LEU A 147 -2.36 1.61 22.67
CA LEU A 147 -2.45 2.06 24.06
C LEU A 147 -1.19 1.65 24.84
N ILE A 148 -0.72 0.41 24.62
CA ILE A 148 0.49 -0.13 25.23
C ILE A 148 1.73 0.63 24.72
N ASP A 149 1.84 0.89 23.42
CA ASP A 149 2.95 1.66 22.87
C ASP A 149 2.91 3.11 23.36
N GLY A 150 1.73 3.73 23.47
CA GLY A 150 1.58 5.04 24.11
C GLY A 150 2.09 5.09 25.56
N GLN A 151 1.84 4.05 26.37
CA GLN A 151 2.42 3.93 27.71
C GLN A 151 3.95 3.82 27.67
N LYS A 152 4.50 3.08 26.70
CA LYS A 152 5.94 2.96 26.51
C LYS A 152 6.55 4.32 26.21
N TRP A 153 5.98 5.10 25.29
CA TRP A 153 6.42 6.47 25.01
C TRP A 153 6.40 7.33 26.26
N TYR A 154 5.35 7.26 27.10
CA TYR A 154 5.36 7.96 28.39
C TYR A 154 6.52 7.55 29.32
N ARG A 155 6.82 6.25 29.46
CA ARG A 155 7.97 5.77 30.26
C ARG A 155 9.33 6.19 29.68
N GLU A 156 9.37 6.47 28.39
CA GLU A 156 10.56 6.88 27.63
C GLU A 156 10.58 8.37 27.29
N CYS A 157 9.70 9.15 27.91
CA CYS A 157 9.59 10.59 27.70
C CYS A 157 10.94 11.30 27.84
N GLY A 158 11.28 12.12 26.85
CA GLY A 158 12.52 12.90 26.78
C GLY A 158 13.80 12.09 26.51
N LYS A 159 13.72 10.76 26.30
CA LYS A 159 14.91 9.92 26.07
C LYS A 159 15.38 9.87 24.62
N HIS A 160 14.53 10.29 23.69
CA HIS A 160 14.77 10.19 22.25
C HIS A 160 15.27 11.51 21.68
N LYS A 161 16.25 11.46 20.77
CA LYS A 161 16.74 12.63 20.05
C LYS A 161 15.88 12.90 18.81
N TRP A 162 15.75 14.16 18.44
CA TRP A 162 15.02 14.63 17.27
C TRP A 162 15.62 15.96 16.78
N GLU A 163 15.30 16.35 15.54
CA GLU A 163 15.84 17.54 14.88
C GLU A 163 14.71 18.56 14.57
N ASP A 164 14.93 19.85 14.76
CA ASP A 164 14.06 20.91 14.21
C ASP A 164 14.87 21.73 13.20
N ASP A 165 14.25 22.12 12.08
CA ASP A 165 14.87 22.98 11.07
C ASP A 165 15.26 24.36 11.65
N ASP A 166 14.57 24.80 12.71
CA ASP A 166 14.81 26.07 13.42
C ASP A 166 15.89 25.98 14.52
N SER A 167 16.48 24.80 14.75
CA SER A 167 17.56 24.67 15.73
C SER A 167 18.86 25.28 15.17
N ILE A 168 19.12 26.53 15.55
CA ILE A 168 20.43 27.17 15.39
C ILE A 168 21.49 26.17 15.89
N LYS A 169 22.35 25.70 14.99
CA LYS A 169 23.54 24.92 15.35
C LYS A 169 24.47 25.81 16.17
N ILE A 170 24.23 25.92 17.47
CA ILE A 170 25.23 26.43 18.40
C ILE A 170 26.30 25.35 18.45
N ALA A 171 27.38 25.56 17.72
CA ALA A 171 28.57 24.74 17.82
C ALA A 171 28.99 24.68 19.28
N ASP A 172 29.22 23.48 19.79
CA ASP A 172 29.73 23.22 21.13
C ASP A 172 30.97 24.08 21.39
N VAL A 173 30.83 25.09 22.25
CA VAL A 173 31.99 25.79 22.83
C VAL A 173 32.50 24.91 23.97
N PRO A 174 33.79 24.51 23.98
CA PRO A 174 34.35 23.73 25.06
C PRO A 174 34.28 24.53 26.36
N ILE A 175 33.67 23.94 27.39
CA ILE A 175 33.70 24.47 28.75
C ILE A 175 35.09 24.21 29.30
N ASP A 176 35.94 25.23 29.31
CA ASP A 176 37.09 25.28 30.20
C ASP A 176 37.15 26.63 30.93
N SER A 177 37.18 26.53 32.26
CA SER A 177 37.62 27.51 33.24
C SER A 177 36.78 28.79 33.45
N VAL A 178 35.92 28.79 34.47
CA VAL A 178 36.00 29.79 35.56
C VAL A 178 35.59 29.13 36.87
N THR A 179 36.47 29.22 37.86
CA THR A 179 36.36 28.69 39.22
C THR A 179 35.53 29.59 40.15
N ALA A 180 34.95 28.90 41.15
CA ALA A 180 34.73 29.32 42.53
C ALA A 180 33.69 30.41 42.86
N GLY A 181 32.69 30.00 43.64
CA GLY A 181 32.08 30.86 44.65
C GLY A 181 30.61 30.58 44.95
N LEU A 182 30.37 30.01 46.13
CA LEU A 182 29.17 30.14 46.99
C LEU A 182 28.03 29.12 46.82
N VAL A 183 28.02 28.17 47.76
CA VAL A 183 26.88 27.35 48.24
C VAL A 183 26.18 28.14 49.35
N PRO A 184 24.83 28.06 49.48
CA PRO A 184 24.22 27.28 50.58
C PRO A 184 23.03 26.43 50.05
N GLU A 185 23.02 25.10 50.17
CA GLU A 185 22.57 24.29 51.32
C GLU A 185 21.18 24.66 51.85
N LEU A 186 20.18 23.77 51.63
CA LEU A 186 18.93 23.67 52.41
C LEU A 186 18.30 22.26 52.22
N ILE A 187 18.82 21.34 53.03
CA ILE A 187 18.15 20.36 53.90
C ILE A 187 16.76 19.83 53.49
N SER A 188 16.75 18.52 53.25
CA SER A 188 15.63 17.57 53.25
C SER A 188 14.90 17.48 54.60
N ASN A 189 13.59 17.23 54.58
CA ASN A 189 12.89 16.35 55.54
C ASN A 189 11.45 16.12 55.07
N GLU A 190 11.09 14.88 54.75
CA GLU A 190 9.70 14.41 54.88
C GLU A 190 9.73 12.97 55.39
N GLU A 191 9.22 12.81 56.61
CA GLU A 191 9.08 11.55 57.33
C GLU A 191 7.63 11.09 57.23
N ILE A 192 7.46 9.78 57.04
CA ILE A 192 6.22 9.04 56.88
C ILE A 192 5.54 8.86 58.24
N ILE A 193 4.24 9.14 58.34
CA ILE A 193 3.34 8.43 59.29
C ILE A 193 2.01 8.12 58.59
N ALA A 194 1.68 6.83 58.59
CA ALA A 194 0.41 6.23 58.22
C ALA A 194 -0.63 6.40 59.34
N ASP A 195 -1.94 6.44 59.01
CA ASP A 195 -2.87 5.45 59.58
C ASP A 195 -4.24 5.37 58.86
N SER A 196 -4.71 4.13 58.82
CA SER A 196 -6.06 3.53 58.81
C SER A 196 -7.31 4.28 58.31
N ALA A 197 -8.04 3.64 57.39
CA ALA A 197 -9.34 2.99 57.68
C ALA A 197 -9.91 2.24 56.45
N GLN A 198 -10.37 1.02 56.70
CA GLN A 198 -11.15 0.10 55.85
C GLN A 198 -12.30 -0.45 56.76
N PRO A 199 -13.26 -1.26 56.29
CA PRO A 199 -14.22 -1.14 55.17
C PRO A 199 -15.66 -1.58 55.61
N GLU A 200 -16.65 -1.60 54.70
CA GLU A 200 -17.86 -2.48 54.73
C GLU A 200 -18.64 -2.27 53.40
N SER A 201 -18.73 -3.24 52.45
CA SER A 201 -19.70 -4.36 52.27
C SER A 201 -21.16 -3.89 52.07
N GLN A 202 -22.02 -4.32 51.13
CA GLN A 202 -22.09 -5.50 50.25
C GLN A 202 -23.28 -5.35 49.23
N ASN A 203 -23.20 -6.10 48.12
CA ASN A 203 -24.26 -6.89 47.43
C ASN A 203 -25.32 -6.32 46.43
N GLN A 204 -25.36 -7.03 45.27
CA GLN A 204 -26.50 -7.61 44.50
C GLN A 204 -26.90 -7.07 43.09
N ILE A 205 -26.37 -7.77 42.08
CA ILE A 205 -26.99 -8.48 40.93
C ILE A 205 -28.47 -8.20 40.60
N ALA A 206 -28.76 -7.92 39.31
CA ALA A 206 -29.93 -8.43 38.59
C ALA A 206 -29.71 -8.42 37.06
N GLU A 207 -29.85 -9.59 36.43
CA GLU A 207 -30.02 -9.83 35.00
C GLU A 207 -31.44 -9.48 34.54
N ASN A 208 -31.64 -9.16 33.26
CA ASN A 208 -32.85 -9.58 32.53
C ASN A 208 -32.68 -9.58 31.00
N ASN A 209 -33.08 -10.71 30.42
CA ASN A 209 -33.23 -11.11 29.02
C ASN A 209 -34.49 -10.49 28.37
N ILE A 210 -34.46 -10.18 27.06
CA ILE A 210 -35.64 -10.30 26.17
C ILE A 210 -35.20 -10.77 24.77
N ASN A 211 -35.76 -11.91 24.34
CA ASN A 211 -35.76 -12.45 22.97
C ASN A 211 -36.87 -11.80 22.12
N GLY A 212 -36.65 -11.65 20.81
CA GLY A 212 -37.67 -11.23 19.84
C GLY A 212 -37.41 -11.78 18.42
N LEU A 213 -38.39 -12.50 17.89
CA LEU A 213 -38.36 -13.39 16.72
C LEU A 213 -38.15 -12.73 15.34
N ALA A 214 -37.62 -13.51 14.41
CA ALA A 214 -37.59 -13.27 12.95
C ALA A 214 -38.90 -13.64 12.25
N PRO A 215 -39.06 -13.27 10.96
CA PRO A 215 -39.57 -14.23 9.98
C PRO A 215 -38.74 -14.33 8.68
N ASN A 216 -38.71 -15.55 8.14
CA ASN A 216 -38.04 -16.00 6.90
C ASN A 216 -38.60 -15.37 5.61
N SER A 217 -37.73 -15.19 4.60
CA SER A 217 -38.09 -15.44 3.20
C SER A 217 -36.89 -15.74 2.27
N MET A 218 -36.96 -16.93 1.65
CA MET A 218 -36.45 -17.34 0.32
C MET A 218 -34.93 -17.45 0.05
N SER A 219 -34.46 -18.70 -0.10
CA SER A 219 -33.26 -19.04 -0.87
C SER A 219 -33.52 -18.95 -2.38
N PRO A 220 -32.50 -18.57 -3.16
CA PRO A 220 -32.12 -19.45 -4.27
C PRO A 220 -30.60 -19.58 -4.46
N GLY A 221 -30.19 -20.80 -4.80
CA GLY A 221 -28.88 -21.10 -5.39
C GLY A 221 -27.80 -21.43 -4.37
N THR A 222 -27.34 -22.68 -4.37
CA THR A 222 -26.10 -23.08 -3.70
C THR A 222 -24.92 -22.36 -4.35
N ALA A 223 -24.67 -21.13 -3.93
CA ALA A 223 -23.41 -20.44 -4.13
C ALA A 223 -22.35 -21.18 -3.30
N SER A 224 -21.22 -21.47 -3.94
CA SER A 224 -20.03 -21.97 -3.22
C SER A 224 -19.79 -21.11 -1.97
N PRO A 225 -19.51 -21.69 -0.79
CA PRO A 225 -19.33 -20.95 0.48
C PRO A 225 -18.19 -19.93 0.46
N TYR A 226 -17.46 -19.85 -0.65
CA TYR A 226 -16.46 -18.82 -0.95
C TYR A 226 -17.05 -17.50 -1.48
N ARG A 227 -18.23 -17.49 -2.11
CA ARG A 227 -18.82 -16.27 -2.69
C ARG A 227 -19.30 -15.29 -1.61
N ASP A 228 -19.80 -15.81 -0.48
CA ASP A 228 -20.39 -15.00 0.59
C ASP A 228 -19.36 -14.22 1.44
N ARG A 229 -18.06 -14.41 1.20
CA ARG A 229 -16.97 -13.67 1.87
C ARG A 229 -16.28 -12.64 0.98
N LEU A 230 -16.69 -12.52 -0.29
CA LEU A 230 -16.04 -11.60 -1.20
C LEU A 230 -16.76 -10.25 -1.22
N ARG A 231 -16.05 -9.18 -0.86
CA ARG A 231 -16.58 -7.80 -0.90
C ARG A 231 -16.03 -7.04 -2.09
N ARG A 232 -16.88 -6.22 -2.71
CA ARG A 232 -16.44 -5.25 -3.73
C ARG A 232 -15.86 -4.03 -3.01
N VAL A 233 -14.63 -3.66 -3.34
CA VAL A 233 -13.91 -2.52 -2.76
C VAL A 233 -13.28 -1.68 -3.88
N GLY A 234 -13.09 -0.37 -3.66
CA GLY A 234 -12.44 0.54 -4.61
C GLY A 234 -13.25 1.81 -4.90
N GLU A 235 -12.61 2.79 -5.55
CA GLU A 235 -13.25 4.05 -5.96
C GLU A 235 -14.30 3.82 -7.06
N VAL A 236 -15.38 4.62 -7.05
CA VAL A 236 -16.41 4.59 -8.09
C VAL A 236 -15.77 4.97 -9.45
N GLY A 237 -15.87 4.07 -10.43
CA GLY A 237 -15.20 4.22 -11.74
C GLY A 237 -13.75 3.71 -11.77
N GLY A 238 -13.23 3.19 -10.66
CA GLY A 238 -11.98 2.43 -10.59
C GLY A 238 -12.15 0.95 -10.98
N PRO A 239 -11.05 0.19 -11.07
CA PRO A 239 -11.12 -1.25 -11.37
C PRO A 239 -11.93 -1.99 -10.28
N GLU A 240 -12.77 -2.94 -10.70
CA GLU A 240 -13.59 -3.74 -9.78
C GLU A 240 -12.68 -4.68 -8.98
N VAL A 241 -12.56 -4.45 -7.67
CA VAL A 241 -11.76 -5.30 -6.79
C VAL A 241 -12.67 -6.13 -5.90
N MET A 242 -12.44 -7.44 -5.88
CA MET A 242 -13.06 -8.35 -4.92
C MET A 242 -12.04 -8.77 -3.88
N THR A 243 -12.30 -8.43 -2.63
CA THR A 243 -11.48 -8.77 -1.46
C THR A 243 -12.09 -9.92 -0.69
N ARG A 244 -11.30 -10.57 0.16
CA ARG A 244 -11.73 -11.55 1.15
C ARG A 244 -11.20 -11.12 2.51
N ASP A 245 -12.07 -11.14 3.52
CA ASP A 245 -11.66 -10.94 4.90
C ASP A 245 -10.71 -12.06 5.35
N VAL A 246 -9.54 -11.66 5.85
CA VAL A 246 -8.55 -12.55 6.45
C VAL A 246 -8.66 -12.42 7.96
N SER A 247 -9.40 -13.33 8.59
CA SER A 247 -9.50 -13.36 10.05
C SER A 247 -8.18 -13.87 10.64
N HIS A 248 -7.34 -12.97 11.13
CA HIS A 248 -6.12 -13.35 11.83
C HIS A 248 -6.46 -13.72 13.29
N ASN A 249 -7.09 -14.88 13.49
CA ASN A 249 -7.47 -15.35 14.84
C ASN A 249 -6.28 -15.76 15.72
N ALA A 250 -5.06 -15.68 15.19
CA ALA A 250 -3.86 -16.07 15.91
C ALA A 250 -3.37 -14.88 16.74
N ARG A 251 -3.15 -15.05 18.06
CA ARG A 251 -2.53 -14.00 18.91
C ARG A 251 -1.01 -13.83 18.65
N THR A 252 -0.48 -14.47 17.62
CA THR A 252 0.95 -14.53 17.31
C THR A 252 1.25 -13.70 16.08
N SER A 253 2.16 -12.72 16.19
CA SER A 253 2.68 -11.94 15.07
C SER A 253 3.04 -12.82 13.86
N LEU A 254 2.68 -12.36 12.67
CA LEU A 254 3.04 -12.99 11.40
C LEU A 254 3.80 -11.99 10.55
N TYR A 255 5.11 -12.19 10.47
CA TYR A 255 6.02 -11.34 9.72
C TYR A 255 6.00 -11.69 8.23
N GLY A 256 5.68 -10.72 7.40
CA GLY A 256 5.86 -10.79 5.95
C GLY A 256 6.78 -9.68 5.46
N LEU A 257 7.05 -9.66 4.16
CA LEU A 257 7.86 -8.63 3.53
C LEU A 257 6.99 -7.86 2.56
N GLN A 258 6.76 -6.58 2.83
CA GLN A 258 6.13 -5.71 1.86
C GLN A 258 7.16 -5.37 0.77
N VAL A 259 6.85 -5.73 -0.47
CA VAL A 259 7.71 -5.54 -1.66
C VAL A 259 7.24 -4.40 -2.55
N GLY A 260 6.07 -3.84 -2.25
CA GLY A 260 5.55 -2.66 -2.92
C GLY A 260 4.18 -2.24 -2.40
N ALA A 261 3.80 -1.02 -2.74
CA ALA A 261 2.45 -0.52 -2.56
C ALA A 261 2.05 0.33 -3.77
N TYR A 262 0.78 0.35 -4.15
CA TYR A 262 0.27 1.07 -5.33
C TYR A 262 -1.16 1.58 -5.11
N ILE A 263 -1.51 2.69 -5.78
CA ILE A 263 -2.89 3.24 -5.75
C ILE A 263 -3.84 2.41 -6.63
N LYS A 264 -3.34 1.87 -7.75
CA LYS A 264 -4.09 0.96 -8.61
C LYS A 264 -3.55 -0.46 -8.42
N PRO A 265 -4.41 -1.49 -8.44
CA PRO A 265 -3.97 -2.85 -8.29
C PRO A 265 -3.10 -3.27 -9.49
N ARG A 266 -2.16 -4.18 -9.22
CA ARG A 266 -1.24 -4.85 -10.13
C ARG A 266 -1.39 -6.34 -9.91
N PHE A 267 -1.13 -7.13 -10.95
CA PHE A 267 -1.18 -8.58 -10.80
C PHE A 267 0.06 -9.08 -10.07
N ALA A 268 -0.08 -10.16 -9.30
CA ALA A 268 1.04 -10.74 -8.55
C ALA A 268 2.23 -11.11 -9.45
N LYS A 269 1.95 -11.48 -10.72
CA LYS A 269 2.96 -11.79 -11.74
C LYS A 269 3.81 -10.60 -12.18
N ASP A 270 3.34 -9.37 -11.94
CA ASP A 270 4.05 -8.15 -12.36
C ASP A 270 5.33 -7.94 -11.51
N PHE A 271 5.44 -8.68 -10.41
CA PHE A 271 6.61 -8.71 -9.52
C PHE A 271 7.59 -9.76 -10.02
N LYS A 272 8.47 -9.36 -10.93
CA LYS A 272 9.54 -10.21 -11.50
C LYS A 272 10.34 -10.88 -10.38
N ASP A 273 10.67 -12.16 -10.60
CA ASP A 273 11.44 -13.03 -9.69
C ASP A 273 10.82 -13.29 -8.30
N LEU A 274 9.60 -12.80 -8.04
CA LEU A 274 8.86 -13.10 -6.82
C LEU A 274 7.71 -14.08 -7.09
N LYS A 275 7.52 -15.00 -6.16
CA LYS A 275 6.39 -15.94 -6.14
C LYS A 275 5.61 -15.78 -4.84
N ASN A 276 4.34 -16.19 -4.87
CA ASN A 276 3.44 -16.11 -3.72
C ASN A 276 3.23 -14.68 -3.20
N VAL A 277 3.15 -13.71 -4.11
CA VAL A 277 2.79 -12.34 -3.75
C VAL A 277 1.31 -12.30 -3.37
N GLU A 278 1.06 -11.92 -2.14
CA GLU A 278 -0.25 -11.65 -1.59
C GLU A 278 -0.54 -10.17 -1.70
N VAL A 279 -1.78 -9.84 -2.05
CA VAL A 279 -2.20 -8.47 -2.29
C VAL A 279 -3.28 -8.14 -1.29
N TYR A 280 -3.11 -7.04 -0.58
CA TYR A 280 -4.08 -6.53 0.39
C TYR A 280 -4.49 -5.12 -0.01
N ILE A 281 -5.71 -4.71 0.30
CA ILE A 281 -6.07 -3.29 0.28
C ILE A 281 -6.08 -2.79 1.71
N ASP A 282 -5.36 -1.69 1.96
CA ASP A 282 -5.35 -1.09 3.29
C ASP A 282 -6.47 -0.06 3.46
N ASN A 283 -6.63 0.41 4.70
CA ASN A 283 -7.66 1.40 5.05
C ASN A 283 -7.45 2.79 4.41
N ASN A 284 -6.33 3.02 3.71
CA ASN A 284 -6.05 4.24 2.95
C ASN A 284 -6.40 4.08 1.45
N GLY A 285 -6.94 2.91 1.06
CA GLY A 285 -7.19 2.56 -0.33
C GLY A 285 -5.91 2.25 -1.12
N VAL A 286 -4.82 1.88 -0.44
CA VAL A 286 -3.55 1.51 -1.07
C VAL A 286 -3.44 -0.01 -1.13
N PHE A 287 -3.10 -0.53 -2.31
CA PHE A 287 -2.81 -1.94 -2.52
C PHE A 287 -1.40 -2.26 -2.03
N ARG A 288 -1.28 -3.15 -1.05
CA ARG A 288 -0.01 -3.61 -0.44
C ARG A 288 0.33 -5.01 -0.92
N TYR A 289 1.59 -5.22 -1.28
CA TYR A 289 2.08 -6.47 -1.85
C TYR A 289 3.06 -7.09 -0.88
N VAL A 290 2.72 -8.25 -0.35
CA VAL A 290 3.47 -8.91 0.72
C VAL A 290 3.84 -10.32 0.29
N ILE A 291 5.06 -10.74 0.61
CA ILE A 291 5.49 -12.14 0.47
C ILE A 291 5.85 -12.74 1.82
N GLY A 292 5.55 -14.03 1.96
CA GLY A 292 5.92 -14.81 3.14
C GLY A 292 5.04 -14.53 4.36
N ARG A 293 4.93 -15.54 5.22
CA ARG A 293 4.22 -15.51 6.50
C ARG A 293 5.06 -16.28 7.51
N PHE A 294 5.82 -15.56 8.32
CA PHE A 294 6.78 -16.13 9.26
C PHE A 294 6.39 -15.82 10.70
N VAL A 295 6.42 -16.82 11.57
CA VAL A 295 6.21 -16.60 13.01
C VAL A 295 7.43 -15.89 13.63
N TYR A 296 8.63 -16.16 13.12
CA TYR A 296 9.86 -15.58 13.63
C TYR A 296 10.39 -14.49 12.71
N ARG A 297 10.59 -13.29 13.27
CA ARG A 297 11.16 -12.14 12.55
C ARG A 297 12.48 -12.48 11.84
N SER A 298 13.34 -13.28 12.46
CA SER A 298 14.63 -13.70 11.90
C SER A 298 14.51 -14.52 10.60
N GLN A 299 13.39 -15.19 10.37
CA GLN A 299 13.11 -15.85 9.08
C GLN A 299 12.75 -14.83 8.01
N ALA A 300 11.97 -13.81 8.37
CA ALA A 300 11.63 -12.71 7.49
C ALA A 300 12.89 -11.88 7.11
N GLU A 301 13.80 -11.67 8.06
CA GLU A 301 15.10 -11.01 7.83
C GLU A 301 15.98 -11.79 6.84
N LYS A 302 15.99 -13.12 6.91
CA LYS A 302 16.69 -13.95 5.92
C LYS A 302 16.08 -13.80 4.52
N LEU A 303 14.74 -13.84 4.42
CA LEU A 303 14.08 -13.65 3.13
C LEU A 303 14.33 -12.24 2.58
N LEU A 304 14.44 -11.23 3.46
CA LEU A 304 14.60 -9.83 3.06
C LEU A 304 15.88 -9.63 2.26
N ASN A 305 16.98 -10.25 2.68
CA ASN A 305 18.24 -10.18 1.95
C ASN A 305 18.09 -10.71 0.52
N TYR A 306 17.44 -11.86 0.32
CA TYR A 306 17.21 -12.42 -1.02
C TYR A 306 16.29 -11.54 -1.88
N VAL A 307 15.25 -10.97 -1.27
CA VAL A 307 14.30 -10.06 -1.94
C VAL A 307 14.99 -8.78 -2.41
N GLN A 308 15.89 -8.24 -1.60
CA GLN A 308 16.70 -7.08 -1.97
C GLN A 308 17.67 -7.45 -3.11
N GLU A 309 18.35 -8.60 -3.03
CA GLU A 309 19.26 -9.09 -4.07
C GLU A 309 18.60 -9.21 -5.46
N VAL A 310 17.33 -9.61 -5.53
CA VAL A 310 16.57 -9.71 -6.79
C VAL A 310 15.92 -8.39 -7.23
N GLY A 311 16.21 -7.28 -6.55
CA GLY A 311 15.91 -5.91 -7.02
C GLY A 311 14.92 -5.11 -6.18
N TYR A 312 14.37 -5.67 -5.09
CA TYR A 312 13.40 -4.97 -4.24
C TYR A 312 14.09 -4.36 -3.02
N GLN A 313 14.99 -3.40 -3.27
CA GLN A 313 15.81 -2.75 -2.23
C GLN A 313 14.99 -2.05 -1.14
N ASP A 314 13.84 -1.48 -1.52
CA ASP A 314 12.90 -0.81 -0.62
C ASP A 314 11.98 -1.77 0.14
N ALA A 315 12.16 -3.08 0.00
CA ALA A 315 11.34 -4.04 0.74
C ALA A 315 11.60 -3.95 2.26
N PHE A 316 10.56 -4.18 3.05
CA PHE A 316 10.67 -4.14 4.51
C PHE A 316 9.74 -5.14 5.19
N ILE A 317 10.09 -5.50 6.42
CA ILE A 317 9.30 -6.45 7.23
C ILE A 317 8.07 -5.75 7.78
N VAL A 318 6.91 -6.40 7.62
CA VAL A 318 5.62 -6.00 8.17
C VAL A 318 5.06 -7.08 9.09
N ASP A 319 4.29 -6.71 10.09
CA ASP A 319 3.45 -7.64 10.84
C ASP A 319 2.05 -7.63 10.22
N ILE A 320 1.71 -8.74 9.56
CA ILE A 320 0.45 -8.91 8.81
C ILE A 320 -0.73 -9.07 9.77
N ASN A 321 -0.48 -9.57 10.98
CA ASN A 321 -1.54 -9.97 11.90
C ASN A 321 -2.00 -8.81 12.81
N THR A 322 -1.10 -7.91 13.19
CA THR A 322 -1.40 -6.85 14.17
C THR A 322 -1.89 -5.55 13.54
N THR A 323 -1.84 -5.42 12.21
CA THR A 323 -2.23 -4.17 11.55
C THR A 323 -3.46 -4.36 10.70
N LYS A 324 -4.45 -3.47 10.87
CA LYS A 324 -5.67 -3.41 10.07
C LYS A 324 -5.45 -3.20 8.57
N ASN A 325 -4.20 -3.03 8.14
CA ASN A 325 -3.84 -2.81 6.74
C ASN A 325 -3.79 -4.12 5.94
N PHE A 326 -3.98 -5.27 6.58
CA PHE A 326 -3.92 -6.59 5.94
C PHE A 326 -5.15 -7.47 6.26
N ASP A 327 -6.27 -6.85 6.64
CA ASP A 327 -7.53 -7.57 6.92
C ASP A 327 -8.26 -7.95 5.62
N GLU A 328 -8.04 -7.21 4.53
CA GLU A 328 -8.70 -7.44 3.24
C GLU A 328 -7.71 -7.94 2.17
N GLU A 329 -7.63 -9.25 1.94
CA GLU A 329 -6.83 -9.82 0.85
C GLU A 329 -7.58 -9.68 -0.48
N VAL A 330 -6.96 -9.03 -1.46
CA VAL A 330 -7.48 -8.95 -2.82
C VAL A 330 -7.42 -10.33 -3.47
N VAL A 331 -8.56 -10.81 -3.96
CA VAL A 331 -8.67 -12.10 -4.64
C VAL A 331 -8.84 -11.90 -6.14
N ARG A 332 -9.62 -10.88 -6.55
CA ARG A 332 -9.86 -10.57 -7.96
C ARG A 332 -9.80 -9.08 -8.26
N VAL A 333 -9.42 -8.77 -9.50
CA VAL A 333 -9.47 -7.44 -10.10
C VAL A 333 -10.07 -7.58 -11.50
N ASN A 334 -11.11 -6.81 -11.82
CA ASN A 334 -11.86 -6.86 -13.09
C ASN A 334 -12.25 -8.30 -13.48
N ASN A 335 -12.80 -9.05 -12.51
CA ASN A 335 -13.17 -10.46 -12.65
C ASN A 335 -12.01 -11.44 -12.99
N GLN A 336 -10.75 -11.00 -12.85
CA GLN A 336 -9.56 -11.83 -13.00
C GLN A 336 -8.94 -12.15 -11.63
N SER A 337 -8.44 -13.37 -11.44
CA SER A 337 -7.69 -13.71 -10.22
C SER A 337 -6.42 -12.85 -10.13
N ILE A 338 -6.16 -12.25 -8.97
CA ILE A 338 -4.96 -11.42 -8.76
C ILE A 338 -3.67 -12.25 -8.89
N LYS A 339 -3.78 -13.56 -8.68
CA LYS A 339 -2.69 -14.56 -8.78
C LYS A 339 -2.68 -15.28 -10.14
N ARG A 340 -3.41 -14.81 -11.15
CA ARG A 340 -3.49 -15.47 -12.46
C ARG A 340 -2.12 -15.48 -13.13
N GLU A 341 -1.66 -16.67 -13.49
CA GLU A 341 -0.50 -16.88 -14.35
C GLU A 341 -0.94 -17.16 -15.79
N ILE A 342 -0.11 -16.76 -16.76
CA ILE A 342 -0.26 -17.15 -18.16
C ILE A 342 0.27 -18.57 -18.28
N THR A 343 -0.57 -19.48 -18.77
CA THR A 343 -0.22 -20.91 -18.90
C THR A 343 -0.82 -21.50 -20.17
N GLY A 344 -0.12 -22.46 -20.79
CA GLY A 344 -0.59 -23.09 -22.03
C GLY A 344 -0.25 -22.23 -23.24
N ASP A 345 -1.22 -22.09 -24.16
CA ASP A 345 -1.00 -21.41 -25.43
C ASP A 345 -1.55 -19.99 -25.40
N VAL A 346 -0.93 -19.15 -26.23
CA VAL A 346 -1.34 -17.77 -26.44
C VAL A 346 -1.89 -17.68 -27.86
N GLU A 347 -3.05 -17.07 -27.97
CA GLU A 347 -3.76 -16.86 -29.23
C GLU A 347 -3.82 -15.37 -29.53
N TYR A 348 -3.36 -14.97 -30.72
CA TYR A 348 -3.51 -13.63 -31.25
C TYR A 348 -4.72 -13.57 -32.17
N ARG A 349 -5.54 -12.53 -32.02
CA ARG A 349 -6.73 -12.26 -32.83
C ARG A 349 -6.71 -10.81 -33.29
N VAL A 350 -7.52 -10.45 -34.29
CA VAL A 350 -7.69 -9.06 -34.72
C VAL A 350 -9.02 -8.54 -34.19
N GLN A 351 -8.98 -7.56 -33.29
CA GLN A 351 -10.18 -6.89 -32.81
C GLN A 351 -10.60 -5.83 -33.84
N ILE A 352 -11.85 -5.90 -34.28
CA ILE A 352 -12.43 -4.99 -35.29
C ILE A 352 -13.40 -3.97 -34.68
N GLY A 353 -13.69 -4.09 -33.38
CA GLY A 353 -14.46 -3.09 -32.66
C GLY A 353 -14.90 -3.54 -31.27
N ALA A 354 -15.45 -2.59 -30.53
CA ALA A 354 -16.13 -2.79 -29.26
C ALA A 354 -17.31 -1.83 -29.19
N PHE A 355 -18.51 -2.38 -29.23
CA PHE A 355 -19.75 -1.60 -29.41
C PHE A 355 -20.73 -1.93 -28.30
N LYS A 356 -21.59 -0.98 -27.95
CA LYS A 356 -22.81 -1.32 -27.21
C LYS A 356 -23.72 -2.13 -28.14
N GLU A 357 -24.50 -3.05 -27.58
CA GLU A 357 -25.28 -4.02 -28.36
C GLU A 357 -26.14 -3.39 -29.47
N GLU A 358 -26.60 -2.14 -29.26
CA GLU A 358 -27.45 -1.40 -30.20
C GLU A 358 -26.66 -0.52 -31.22
N ASP A 359 -25.33 -0.39 -31.09
CA ASP A 359 -24.53 0.65 -31.76
C ASP A 359 -23.46 0.11 -32.73
N ILE A 360 -23.63 -1.10 -33.30
CA ILE A 360 -22.61 -1.65 -34.22
C ILE A 360 -22.70 -0.98 -35.62
N PRO A 361 -21.61 -0.36 -36.13
CA PRO A 361 -21.59 0.32 -37.43
C PRO A 361 -21.82 -0.59 -38.65
N GLU A 362 -22.31 -0.01 -39.76
CA GLU A 362 -22.69 -0.75 -40.98
C GLU A 362 -21.49 -1.37 -41.72
N ASP A 363 -20.34 -0.71 -41.69
CA ASP A 363 -19.06 -1.22 -42.17
C ASP A 363 -18.60 -2.46 -41.40
N ILE A 364 -18.82 -2.51 -40.09
CA ILE A 364 -18.59 -3.71 -39.28
C ILE A 364 -19.59 -4.81 -39.62
N MET A 365 -20.87 -4.47 -39.84
CA MET A 365 -21.89 -5.45 -40.26
C MET A 365 -21.56 -6.11 -41.60
N ARG A 366 -20.91 -5.40 -42.53
CA ARG A 366 -20.46 -5.97 -43.81
C ARG A 366 -19.41 -7.08 -43.64
N ILE A 367 -18.64 -7.09 -42.55
CA ILE A 367 -17.67 -8.16 -42.26
C ILE A 367 -18.33 -9.50 -42.00
N TYR A 368 -19.53 -9.52 -41.41
CA TYR A 368 -20.31 -10.76 -41.22
C TYR A 368 -20.70 -11.44 -42.53
N LEU A 369 -20.68 -10.71 -43.65
CA LEU A 369 -20.92 -11.27 -44.98
C LEU A 369 -19.63 -11.79 -45.66
N GLN A 370 -18.47 -11.47 -45.10
CA GLN A 370 -17.15 -11.74 -45.68
C GLN A 370 -16.37 -12.81 -44.89
N PHE A 371 -16.64 -12.96 -43.60
CA PHE A 371 -15.92 -13.86 -42.71
C PHE A 371 -16.89 -14.69 -41.87
N ASP A 372 -16.69 -16.01 -41.88
CA ASP A 372 -17.53 -16.96 -41.15
C ASP A 372 -17.12 -17.10 -39.66
N ASP A 373 -15.86 -16.76 -39.33
CA ASP A 373 -15.25 -17.01 -38.00
C ASP A 373 -15.14 -15.74 -37.15
N ILE A 374 -16.24 -15.00 -37.01
CA ILE A 374 -16.32 -13.85 -36.09
C ILE A 374 -16.55 -14.35 -34.67
N ASN A 375 -15.64 -13.98 -33.77
CA ASN A 375 -15.74 -14.26 -32.34
C ASN A 375 -16.32 -13.04 -31.62
N GLU A 376 -17.46 -13.24 -30.96
CA GLU A 376 -18.12 -12.25 -30.13
C GLU A 376 -17.85 -12.53 -28.65
N ASN A 377 -17.40 -11.51 -27.92
CA ASN A 377 -17.20 -11.62 -26.48
C ASN A 377 -17.85 -10.42 -25.77
N ILE A 378 -18.83 -10.71 -24.93
CA ILE A 378 -19.54 -9.71 -24.15
C ILE A 378 -18.73 -9.42 -22.89
N GLN A 379 -18.28 -8.17 -22.75
CA GLN A 379 -17.62 -7.66 -21.54
C GLN A 379 -18.41 -6.46 -21.03
N GLU A 380 -19.04 -6.62 -19.87
CA GLU A 380 -19.92 -5.62 -19.26
C GLU A 380 -21.08 -5.24 -20.20
N ASP A 381 -21.11 -4.02 -20.73
CA ASP A 381 -22.11 -3.50 -21.67
C ASP A 381 -21.60 -3.43 -23.13
N LEU A 382 -20.42 -4.00 -23.40
CA LEU A 382 -19.77 -3.95 -24.71
C LEU A 382 -19.65 -5.35 -25.35
N THR A 383 -20.05 -5.44 -26.60
CA THR A 383 -19.79 -6.57 -27.49
C THR A 383 -18.47 -6.31 -28.22
N ILE A 384 -17.46 -7.11 -27.87
CA ILE A 384 -16.15 -7.07 -28.52
C ILE A 384 -16.13 -8.08 -29.67
N LEU A 385 -15.80 -7.60 -30.86
CA LEU A 385 -15.74 -8.40 -32.08
C LEU A 385 -14.29 -8.66 -32.48
N THR A 386 -13.94 -9.94 -32.70
CA THR A 386 -12.60 -10.37 -33.08
C THR A 386 -12.63 -11.37 -34.23
N LEU A 387 -11.57 -11.36 -35.06
CA LEU A 387 -11.37 -12.24 -36.21
C LEU A 387 -10.05 -13.01 -36.11
N GLY A 388 -10.08 -14.25 -36.57
CA GLY A 388 -8.91 -15.12 -36.68
C GLY A 388 -8.35 -15.57 -35.34
N GLU A 389 -7.59 -16.66 -35.38
CA GLU A 389 -6.89 -17.23 -34.21
C GLU A 389 -5.50 -17.68 -34.66
N TYR A 390 -4.46 -17.02 -34.15
CA TYR A 390 -3.09 -17.22 -34.60
C TYR A 390 -2.16 -17.47 -33.40
N GLY A 391 -1.29 -18.47 -33.48
CA GLY A 391 -0.25 -18.68 -32.46
C GLY A 391 0.93 -17.70 -32.54
N ASP A 392 0.97 -16.86 -33.59
CA ASP A 392 2.08 -15.97 -33.89
C ASP A 392 1.60 -14.53 -34.13
N TYR A 393 2.28 -13.57 -33.51
CA TYR A 393 1.92 -12.16 -33.56
C TYR A 393 2.11 -11.56 -34.96
N ASP A 394 3.16 -11.93 -35.68
CA ASP A 394 3.46 -11.35 -36.99
C ASP A 394 2.44 -11.85 -38.04
N ILE A 395 1.96 -13.09 -37.90
CA ILE A 395 0.84 -13.60 -38.71
C ILE A 395 -0.43 -12.80 -38.42
N ALA A 396 -0.79 -12.61 -37.15
CA ALA A 396 -1.96 -11.82 -36.77
C ALA A 396 -1.86 -10.36 -37.24
N LYS A 397 -0.65 -9.79 -37.21
CA LYS A 397 -0.38 -8.43 -37.69
C LYS A 397 -0.53 -8.30 -39.20
N ALA A 398 -0.06 -9.27 -39.98
CA ALA A 398 -0.26 -9.30 -41.42
C ALA A 398 -1.76 -9.40 -41.76
N PHE A 399 -2.50 -10.26 -41.04
CA PHE A 399 -3.95 -10.33 -41.18
C PHE A 399 -4.65 -9.02 -40.78
N CYS A 400 -4.21 -8.37 -39.70
CA CYS A 400 -4.71 -7.08 -39.26
C CYS A 400 -4.60 -6.00 -40.35
N SER A 401 -3.47 -5.95 -41.06
CA SER A 401 -3.28 -5.01 -42.17
C SER A 401 -4.28 -5.26 -43.31
N ASN A 402 -4.58 -6.51 -43.64
CA ASN A 402 -5.61 -6.83 -44.63
C ASN A 402 -7.01 -6.35 -44.18
N ILE A 403 -7.35 -6.51 -42.89
CA ILE A 403 -8.63 -6.03 -42.35
C ILE A 403 -8.72 -4.51 -42.39
N GLN A 404 -7.62 -3.80 -42.13
CA GLN A 404 -7.55 -2.34 -42.27
C GLN A 404 -7.78 -1.91 -43.72
N ASP A 405 -7.14 -2.59 -44.68
CA ASP A 405 -7.31 -2.33 -46.11
C ASP A 405 -8.73 -2.63 -46.63
N LEU A 406 -9.48 -3.50 -45.94
CA LEU A 406 -10.89 -3.80 -46.22
C LEU A 406 -11.86 -2.73 -45.67
N GLY A 407 -11.35 -1.69 -45.01
CA GLY A 407 -12.14 -0.54 -44.57
C GLY A 407 -12.34 -0.42 -43.07
N ILE A 408 -11.60 -1.16 -42.24
CA ILE A 408 -11.65 -1.07 -40.76
C ILE A 408 -10.30 -0.55 -40.24
N PRO A 409 -10.02 0.76 -40.40
CA PRO A 409 -8.71 1.33 -40.12
C PRO A 409 -8.31 1.27 -38.64
N ASP A 410 -9.27 1.11 -37.74
CA ASP A 410 -9.08 0.99 -36.30
C ASP A 410 -8.86 -0.45 -35.83
N ALA A 411 -8.87 -1.45 -36.72
CA ALA A 411 -8.58 -2.82 -36.36
C ALA A 411 -7.17 -2.97 -35.76
N PHE A 412 -7.03 -3.81 -34.72
CA PHE A 412 -5.75 -4.03 -34.04
C PHE A 412 -5.60 -5.44 -33.50
N VAL A 413 -4.34 -5.88 -33.33
CA VAL A 413 -4.02 -7.20 -32.79
C VAL A 413 -4.22 -7.21 -31.27
N VAL A 414 -4.87 -8.26 -30.78
CA VAL A 414 -5.09 -8.57 -29.36
C VAL A 414 -4.58 -9.97 -29.05
N ALA A 415 -4.16 -10.20 -27.81
CA ALA A 415 -3.72 -11.52 -27.34
C ALA A 415 -4.70 -12.09 -26.31
N PHE A 416 -4.83 -13.41 -26.32
CA PHE A 416 -5.65 -14.18 -25.41
C PHE A 416 -4.85 -15.35 -24.83
N ASN A 417 -5.13 -15.68 -23.57
CA ASN A 417 -4.64 -16.90 -22.94
C ASN A 417 -5.79 -17.53 -22.14
N GLN A 418 -6.15 -18.76 -22.51
CA GLN A 418 -7.30 -19.50 -21.96
C GLN A 418 -8.60 -18.72 -22.09
N GLY A 419 -8.89 -18.21 -23.29
CA GLY A 419 -10.10 -17.44 -23.61
C GLY A 419 -10.17 -16.04 -22.99
N ARG A 420 -9.11 -15.58 -22.29
CA ARG A 420 -9.08 -14.26 -21.64
C ARG A 420 -8.04 -13.35 -22.28
N LYS A 421 -8.43 -12.11 -22.57
CA LYS A 421 -7.55 -11.09 -23.13
C LYS A 421 -6.38 -10.81 -22.18
N ILE A 422 -5.17 -10.74 -22.74
CA ILE A 422 -3.92 -10.34 -22.08
C ILE A 422 -3.26 -9.27 -22.95
N THR A 423 -2.30 -8.54 -22.40
CA THR A 423 -1.55 -7.56 -23.21
C THR A 423 -0.60 -8.27 -24.17
N ILE A 424 -0.29 -7.63 -25.29
CA ILE A 424 0.69 -8.14 -26.26
C ILE A 424 2.07 -8.33 -25.62
N GLU A 425 2.46 -7.44 -24.70
CA GLU A 425 3.75 -7.53 -24.03
C GLU A 425 3.79 -8.72 -23.06
N GLU A 426 2.73 -8.92 -22.27
CA GLU A 426 2.61 -10.10 -21.39
C GLU A 426 2.66 -11.41 -22.18
N ALA A 427 1.96 -11.47 -23.32
CA ALA A 427 2.00 -12.59 -24.24
C ALA A 427 3.41 -12.88 -24.75
N ARG A 428 4.12 -11.83 -25.18
CA ARG A 428 5.50 -11.93 -25.69
C ARG A 428 6.47 -12.39 -24.62
N GLU A 429 6.48 -11.74 -23.45
CA GLU A 429 7.36 -12.11 -22.34
C GLU A 429 7.14 -13.58 -21.92
N TYR A 430 5.87 -14.01 -21.86
CA TYR A 430 5.53 -15.41 -21.56
C TYR A 430 6.10 -16.38 -22.60
N LEU A 431 5.91 -16.09 -23.89
CA LEU A 431 6.39 -16.97 -24.97
C LEU A 431 7.92 -17.04 -25.05
N ILE A 432 8.62 -15.94 -24.77
CA ILE A 432 10.09 -15.92 -24.67
C ILE A 432 10.54 -16.85 -23.54
N ARG A 433 9.99 -16.65 -22.34
CA ARG A 433 10.33 -17.47 -21.16
C ARG A 433 10.02 -18.95 -21.38
N LYS A 434 8.83 -19.27 -21.91
CA LYS A 434 8.44 -20.66 -22.25
C LYS A 434 9.45 -21.29 -23.22
N ARG A 435 9.89 -20.55 -24.23
CA ARG A 435 10.89 -21.00 -25.20
C ARG A 435 12.26 -21.25 -24.55
N GLU A 436 12.70 -20.36 -23.66
CA GLU A 436 13.96 -20.54 -22.91
C GLU A 436 13.90 -21.76 -21.99
N GLU A 437 12.83 -21.91 -21.22
CA GLU A 437 12.59 -23.06 -20.35
C GLU A 437 12.57 -24.38 -21.14
N ASP A 438 11.95 -24.38 -22.33
CA ASP A 438 11.91 -25.57 -23.19
C ASP A 438 13.27 -25.88 -23.83
N LEU A 439 14.05 -24.86 -24.20
CA LEU A 439 15.42 -25.03 -24.69
C LEU A 439 16.34 -25.61 -23.61
N ASP A 440 16.21 -25.16 -22.36
CA ASP A 440 17.00 -25.68 -21.25
C ASP A 440 16.63 -27.13 -20.91
N LYS A 441 15.34 -27.49 -20.91
CA LYS A 441 14.91 -28.89 -20.78
C LYS A 441 15.48 -29.78 -21.89
N VAL A 442 15.55 -29.28 -23.12
CA VAL A 442 16.16 -30.01 -24.26
C VAL A 442 17.66 -30.20 -24.02
N ARG A 443 18.38 -29.18 -23.55
CA ARG A 443 19.81 -29.25 -23.22
C ARG A 443 20.09 -30.25 -22.09
N GLU A 444 19.29 -30.22 -21.02
CA GLU A 444 19.41 -31.15 -19.90
C GLU A 444 19.18 -32.60 -20.33
N LYS A 445 18.14 -32.86 -21.13
CA LYS A 445 17.89 -34.20 -21.70
C LYS A 445 19.06 -34.68 -22.56
N ALA A 446 19.59 -33.82 -23.43
CA ALA A 446 20.74 -34.17 -24.26
C ALA A 446 22.00 -34.48 -23.41
N ALA A 447 22.25 -33.72 -22.35
CA ALA A 447 23.36 -33.98 -21.42
C ALA A 447 23.20 -35.31 -20.67
N ALA A 448 21.98 -35.62 -20.20
CA ALA A 448 21.68 -36.88 -19.52
C ALA A 448 21.85 -38.10 -20.44
N GLU A 449 21.42 -38.01 -21.71
CA GLU A 449 21.59 -39.07 -22.70
C GLU A 449 23.06 -39.34 -23.05
N GLN A 450 23.89 -38.30 -23.15
CA GLN A 450 25.32 -38.44 -23.39
C GLN A 450 26.04 -39.10 -22.21
N GLN A 451 25.64 -38.80 -20.97
CA GLN A 451 26.18 -39.46 -19.78
C GLN A 451 25.75 -40.94 -19.69
N GLY A 452 24.51 -41.25 -20.05
CA GLY A 452 24.01 -42.64 -20.13
C GLY A 452 24.74 -43.49 -21.17
N LYS A 453 25.06 -42.93 -22.35
CA LYS A 453 25.82 -43.62 -23.40
C LYS A 453 27.29 -43.86 -23.01
N LYS A 454 27.91 -42.97 -22.22
CA LYS A 454 29.27 -43.17 -21.68
C LYS A 454 29.33 -44.26 -20.61
N LYS A 455 28.27 -44.44 -19.80
CA LYS A 455 28.18 -45.51 -18.79
C LYS A 455 27.92 -46.91 -19.38
N LYS A 456 27.27 -47.03 -20.55
CA LYS A 456 27.05 -48.32 -21.25
C LYS A 456 28.25 -48.80 -22.10
N ARG A 457 29.27 -47.95 -22.29
CA ARG A 457 30.50 -48.25 -23.06
C ARG A 457 31.70 -48.60 -22.17
N LYS A 458 31.54 -48.54 -20.85
CA LYS A 458 32.42 -49.16 -19.85
C LYS A 458 31.72 -50.40 -19.33
#